data_AF-A0A937ABT2-F1
#
_entry.id   AF-A0A937ABT2-F1
#
_cell.length_a   1.000
_cell.length_b   1.000
_cell.length_c   1.000
_cell.angle_alpha   90.00
_cell.angle_beta   90.00
_cell.angle_gamma   90.00
#
_symmetry.space_group_name_H-M   'P 1'
#
loop_
_entity.id
_entity.type
_entity.pdbx_description
1 polymer ?
#
loop_
_entity_poly.entity_id
_entity_poly.type
_entity_poly.pdbx_seq_one_letter_code
_entity_poly.pdbx_strand_id
1 'polypeptide(L)' 'MKNKKLRGVLLLVVGVFIIIWAIQHQPSDALVNEINGLFDDTSYSMSEPWYYASLIVGGLISLQGLRDFFSGK' A
#
# COMPACT_ATOMS: atom_id res chain seq x y z
N MET A 1 -17.97 0.28 21.73
CA MET A 1 -17.30 1.52 21.26
C MET A 1 -15.79 1.36 21.05
N LYS A 2 -15.00 0.89 22.04
CA LYS A 2 -13.53 0.73 21.91
C LYS A 2 -13.09 -0.11 20.70
N ASN A 3 -13.82 -1.19 20.40
CA ASN A 3 -13.43 -2.13 19.34
C ASN A 3 -13.54 -1.56 17.92
N LYS A 4 -14.45 -0.59 17.68
CA LYS A 4 -14.63 0.03 16.35
C LYS A 4 -13.51 1.03 16.05
N LYS A 5 -13.12 1.85 17.03
CA LYS A 5 -11.99 2.78 16.88
C LYS A 5 -10.67 2.04 16.70
N LEU A 6 -10.42 0.98 17.48
CA LEU A 6 -9.23 0.15 17.33
C LEU A 6 -9.20 -0.52 15.95
N ARG A 7 -10.33 -1.08 15.48
CA ARG A 7 -10.45 -1.63 14.12
C ARG A 7 -10.14 -0.56 13.06
N GLY A 8 -10.65 0.66 13.22
CA GLY A 8 -10.38 1.76 12.29
C GLY A 8 -8.90 2.10 12.19
N VAL A 9 -8.20 2.16 13.32
CA VAL A 9 -6.74 2.37 13.35
C VAL A 9 -5.99 1.22 12.67
N LEU A 10 -6.36 -0.03 12.96
CA LEU A 10 -5.73 -1.20 12.34
C LEU A 10 -5.90 -1.20 10.81
N LEU A 11 -7.11 -0.92 10.32
CA LEU A 11 -7.37 -0.81 8.89
C LEU A 11 -6.57 0.33 8.26
N LEU A 12 -6.45 1.47 8.93
CA LEU A 12 -5.61 2.56 8.44
C LEU A 12 -4.15 2.17 8.31
N VAL A 13 -3.59 1.50 9.33
CA VAL A 13 -2.20 1.03 9.29
C VAL A 13 -1.98 0.04 8.14
N VAL A 14 -2.89 -0.92 7.97
CA VAL A 14 -2.81 -1.92 6.88
C VAL A 14 -2.93 -1.25 5.52
N GLY A 15 -3.88 -0.34 5.33
CA GLY A 15 -4.09 0.34 4.06
C GLY A 15 -2.90 1.22 3.66
N VAL A 16 -2.36 1.99 4.61
CA VAL A 16 -1.15 2.80 4.40
C VAL A 16 0.07 1.93 4.12
N PHE A 17 0.23 0.81 4.83
CA PHE A 17 1.30 -0.14 4.56
C PHE A 17 1.25 -0.67 3.13
N ILE A 18 0.08 -1.08 2.64
CA ILE A 18 -0.09 -1.57 1.26
C ILE A 18 0.30 -0.49 0.25
N ILE A 19 -0.10 0.77 0.48
CA ILE A 19 0.24 1.88 -0.41
C ILE A 19 1.76 2.13 -0.43
N ILE A 20 2.41 2.17 0.73
CA ILE A 20 3.86 2.38 0.84
C ILE A 20 4.60 1.23 0.16
N TRP A 21 4.18 -0.01 0.43
CA TRP A 21 4.75 -1.19 -0.21
C TRP A 21 4.58 -1.13 -1.73
N ALA A 22 3.42 -0.69 -2.23
CA ALA A 22 3.18 -0.53 -3.66
C ALA A 22 4.09 0.52 -4.30
N ILE A 23 4.31 1.65 -3.63
CA ILE A 23 5.22 2.70 -4.08
C ILE A 23 6.67 2.19 -4.15
N GLN A 24 7.10 1.41 -3.16
CA GLN A 24 8.45 0.83 -3.12
C GLN A 24 8.72 -0.23 -4.21
N HIS A 25 7.67 -0.81 -4.78
CA HIS A 25 7.78 -1.83 -5.83
C HIS A 25 7.13 -1.35 -7.14
N GLN A 26 7.14 -0.03 -7.38
CA GLN A 26 6.50 0.56 -8.55
C GLN A 26 7.11 0.04 -9.87
N PRO A 27 6.33 -0.06 -10.95
CA PRO A 27 6.80 -0.60 -12.22
C PRO A 27 7.89 0.27 -12.88
N SER A 28 7.91 1.58 -12.61
CA SER A 28 8.88 2.52 -13.21
C SER A 28 10.29 2.37 -12.66
N ASP A 29 10.43 1.82 -11.45
CA ASP A 29 11.75 1.51 -10.89
C ASP A 29 12.40 0.34 -11.61
N ALA A 30 11.62 -0.48 -12.36
CA ALA A 30 12.17 -1.56 -13.17
C ALA A 30 13.15 -1.02 -14.21
N LEU A 31 12.84 0.07 -14.92
CA LEU A 31 13.65 0.57 -16.05
C LEU A 31 14.91 1.32 -15.59
N VAL A 32 14.82 2.07 -14.48
CA VAL A 32 15.98 2.74 -13.86
C VAL A 32 16.86 1.71 -13.15
N ASN A 33 16.27 0.69 -12.52
CA ASN A 33 17.02 -0.43 -11.93
C ASN A 33 17.47 -1.46 -12.97
N GLU A 34 16.96 -1.52 -14.20
CA GLU A 34 17.53 -2.39 -15.23
C GLU A 34 18.86 -1.80 -15.76
N ILE A 35 18.94 -0.46 -15.80
CA ILE A 35 20.16 0.27 -16.16
C ILE A 35 21.18 0.26 -15.01
N ASN A 36 20.72 0.34 -13.76
CA ASN A 36 21.60 0.26 -12.57
C ASN A 36 21.82 -1.18 -12.04
N GLY A 37 20.97 -2.14 -12.43
CA GLY A 37 20.87 -3.50 -11.89
C GLY A 37 21.75 -4.53 -12.56
N LEU A 38 22.70 -4.11 -13.39
CA LEU A 38 23.94 -4.87 -13.56
C LEU A 38 24.69 -5.07 -12.22
N PHE A 39 24.28 -4.38 -11.14
CA PHE A 39 24.96 -4.40 -9.84
C PHE A 39 24.08 -4.81 -8.65
N ASP A 40 22.77 -5.04 -8.78
CA ASP A 40 21.92 -5.36 -7.62
C ASP A 40 20.73 -6.28 -7.97
N ASP A 41 20.97 -7.59 -7.93
CA ASP A 41 20.06 -8.69 -8.33
C ASP A 41 18.79 -8.85 -7.44
N THR A 42 18.49 -7.92 -6.53
CA THR A 42 17.53 -8.14 -5.44
C THR A 42 16.28 -7.23 -5.46
N SER A 43 16.19 -6.25 -6.36
CA SER A 43 15.01 -5.36 -6.41
C SER A 43 13.85 -6.00 -7.18
N TYR A 44 12.90 -6.63 -6.46
CA TYR A 44 11.62 -7.05 -7.04
C TYR A 44 10.81 -5.82 -7.46
N SER A 45 10.33 -5.77 -8.70
CA SER A 45 9.33 -4.79 -9.14
C SER A 45 8.01 -5.50 -9.42
N MET A 46 6.89 -4.84 -9.11
CA MET A 46 5.56 -5.38 -9.37
C MET A 46 5.07 -4.95 -10.76
N SER A 47 4.17 -5.74 -11.37
CA SER A 47 3.58 -5.37 -12.65
C SER A 47 2.59 -4.21 -12.53
N GLU A 48 2.43 -3.43 -13.60
CA GLU A 48 1.53 -2.26 -13.63
C GLU A 48 0.10 -2.56 -13.11
N PRO A 49 -0.57 -3.66 -13.52
CA PRO A 49 -1.91 -3.96 -12.99
C PRO A 49 -1.91 -4.17 -11.47
N TRP A 50 -0.90 -4.84 -10.93
CA TRP A 50 -0.78 -5.08 -9.49
C TRP A 50 -0.45 -3.80 -8.72
N TYR A 51 0.32 -2.88 -9.32
CA TYR A 51 0.61 -1.57 -8.74
C TYR A 51 -0.68 -0.78 -8.53
N TYR A 52 -1.46 -0.61 -9.59
CA TYR A 52 -2.72 0.11 -9.49
C TYR A 52 -3.75 -0.61 -8.60
N ALA A 53 -3.82 -1.95 -8.66
CA ALA A 53 -4.68 -2.73 -7.78
C ALA A 53 -4.31 -2.52 -6.30
N SER A 54 -3.02 -2.55 -5.96
CA SER A 54 -2.54 -2.35 -4.59
C SER A 54 -2.84 -0.94 -4.09
N LEU A 55 -2.64 0.08 -4.93
CA LEU A 55 -2.99 1.46 -4.58
C LEU A 55 -4.48 1.64 -4.34
N ILE A 56 -5.33 1.10 -5.22
CA ILE A 56 -6.80 1.17 -5.09
C ILE A 56 -7.25 0.44 -3.83
N VAL A 57 -6.79 -0.80 -3.63
CA VAL A 57 -7.18 -1.63 -2.48
C VAL A 57 -6.69 -1.00 -1.17
N GLY A 58 -5.43 -0.57 -1.11
CA GLY A 58 -4.87 0.13 0.06
C GLY A 58 -5.62 1.42 0.37
N GLY A 59 -6.02 2.17 -0.66
CA GLY A 59 -6.86 3.36 -0.53
C GLY A 59 -8.25 3.05 0.04
N LEU A 60 -8.94 2.04 -0.50
CA LEU A 60 -10.25 1.62 -0.01
C LEU A 60 -10.20 1.13 1.45
N ILE A 61 -9.17 0.35 1.80
CA ILE A 61 -8.95 -0.12 3.18
C ILE A 61 -8.72 1.07 4.11
N SER A 62 -7.92 2.06 3.71
CA SER A 62 -7.65 3.28 4.49
C SER A 62 -8.92 4.11 4.69
N LEU A 63 -9.73 4.28 3.64
CA LEU A 63 -11.02 4.99 3.72
C LEU A 63 -12.00 4.28 4.65
N GLN A 64 -12.06 2.95 4.61
CA GLN A 64 -12.88 2.18 5.54
C GLN A 64 -12.37 2.31 6.99
N GLY A 65 -11.05 2.33 7.19
CA GLY A 65 -10.44 2.56 8.49
C GLY A 65 -10.77 3.94 9.08
N LEU A 66 -10.66 5.00 8.26
CA LEU A 66 -11.11 6.36 8.59
C LEU A 66 -12.58 6.37 8.98
N ARG A 67 -13.45 5.74 8.18
CA ARG A 67 -14.87 5.64 8.47
C ARG A 67 -15.14 4.96 9.80
N ASP A 68 -14.50 3.83 10.09
CA ASP A 68 -14.70 3.09 11.33
C ASP A 68 -14.19 3.85 12.56
N PHE A 69 -13.11 4.62 12.38
CA PHE A 69 -12.55 5.48 13.42
C PHE A 69 -13.50 6.62 13.80
N PHE A 70 -14.08 7.32 12.81
CA PHE A 70 -14.98 8.45 13.03
C PHE A 70 -16.45 8.05 13.31
N SER A 71 -16.91 6.93 12.75
CA SER A 71 -18.27 6.42 12.95
C SER A 71 -18.47 5.70 14.29
N GLY A 72 -17.39 5.49 15.05
CA GLY A 72 -17.45 5.01 16.43
C GLY A 72 -18.01 6.06 17.40
N LYS A 73 -19.29 6.41 17.25
CA LYS A 73 -20.12 6.96 18.35
C LYS A 73 -20.41 5.86 19.37
#